data_AF-A0AA50DX93-F1
#
_entry.id   AF-A0AA50DX93-F1
#
_cell.length_a   1.000
_cell.length_b   1.000
_cell.length_c   1.000
_cell.angle_alpha   90.00
_cell.angle_beta   90.00
_cell.angle_gamma   90.00
#
_symmetry.space_group_name_H-M   'P 1'
#
loop_
_entity.id
_entity.type
_entity.pdbx_description
1 polymer ?
#
loop_
_entity_poly.entity_id
_entity_poly.type
_entity_poly.pdbx_seq_one_letter_code
_entity_poly.pdbx_strand_id
1 'polypeptide(L)'
;MKELNSFQNPELKYRGGLRLALLLMGKLSKIIRKFLTHPPEVRFEEVEYLLKEFGYIEIRSRGSHHTFENADGDVIVIPKKGGKMVKRTYLEQLIKLLNLES
;
A
#
# COMPACT_ATOMS: atom_id res chain seq x y z
N MET A 1 18.30 -31.90 -11.14
CA MET A 1 18.95 -31.00 -10.17
C MET A 1 19.02 -29.59 -10.73
N LYS A 2 18.15 -28.71 -10.20
CA LYS A 2 18.36 -27.28 -9.93
C LYS A 2 17.05 -26.81 -9.27
N GLU A 3 16.85 -27.26 -8.03
CA GLU A 3 16.10 -26.48 -7.07
C GLU A 3 16.94 -25.23 -6.82
N LEU A 4 16.57 -24.10 -7.41
CA LEU A 4 17.18 -22.81 -7.13
C LEU A 4 16.07 -21.80 -6.86
N ASN A 5 15.94 -21.49 -5.57
CA ASN A 5 15.40 -20.26 -5.00
C ASN A 5 13.92 -19.94 -5.20
N SER A 6 13.06 -20.80 -4.63
CA SER A 6 11.71 -20.41 -4.18
C SER A 6 11.71 -19.45 -2.96
N PHE A 7 12.87 -19.10 -2.40
CA PHE A 7 13.03 -18.25 -1.21
C PHE A 7 13.01 -16.74 -1.48
N GLN A 8 12.82 -16.30 -2.72
CA GLN A 8 12.81 -14.87 -3.09
C GLN A 8 11.43 -14.35 -3.55
N ASN A 9 10.39 -15.19 -3.57
CA ASN A 9 9.03 -14.74 -3.89
C ASN A 9 8.13 -14.80 -2.63
N PRO A 10 7.93 -13.68 -1.92
CA PRO A 10 7.12 -13.66 -0.71
C PRO A 10 5.63 -13.95 -0.98
N GLU A 11 5.12 -13.83 -2.21
CA GLU A 11 3.70 -14.07 -2.49
C GLU A 11 3.31 -15.55 -2.50
N LEU A 12 4.24 -16.45 -2.81
CA LEU A 12 3.94 -17.88 -2.96
C LEU A 12 4.05 -18.70 -1.67
N LYS A 13 4.54 -18.12 -0.56
CA LYS A 13 4.70 -18.83 0.72
C LYS A 13 3.44 -18.85 1.60
N TYR A 14 2.38 -18.14 1.23
CA TYR A 14 1.24 -17.85 2.12
C TYR A 14 -0.12 -18.36 1.60
N ARG A 15 -0.14 -19.51 0.92
CA ARG A 15 -1.38 -20.22 0.62
C ARG A 15 -1.83 -21.04 1.83
N GLY A 16 -2.61 -20.43 2.73
CA GLY A 16 -3.35 -21.16 3.77
C GLY A 16 -3.56 -20.38 5.06
N GLY A 17 -4.70 -19.69 5.18
CA GLY A 17 -5.41 -19.35 6.42
C GLY A 17 -4.75 -18.42 7.46
N LEU A 18 -3.44 -18.52 7.71
CA LEU A 18 -2.78 -17.87 8.84
C LEU A 18 -2.42 -16.39 8.61
N ARG A 19 -2.20 -15.96 7.36
CA ARG A 19 -1.77 -14.57 7.05
C ARG A 19 -2.87 -13.55 7.36
N LEU A 20 -4.14 -13.91 7.14
CA LEU A 20 -5.27 -13.01 7.41
C LEU A 20 -5.42 -12.78 8.93
N ALA A 21 -5.30 -13.83 9.74
CA ALA A 21 -5.45 -13.74 11.20
C ALA A 21 -4.34 -12.93 11.89
N LEU A 22 -3.09 -13.04 11.44
CA LEU A 22 -1.98 -12.22 11.95
C LEU A 22 -2.09 -10.75 11.53
N LEU A 23 -2.64 -10.47 10.35
CA LEU A 23 -2.92 -9.10 9.91
C LEU A 23 -4.01 -8.44 10.77
N LEU A 24 -4.99 -9.18 11.32
CA LEU A 24 -6.17 -8.62 12.01
C LEU A 24 -5.88 -7.69 13.21
N MET A 25 -4.68 -7.69 13.79
CA MET A 25 -4.30 -6.81 14.91
C MET A 25 -3.15 -5.83 14.61
N GLY A 26 -2.58 -5.87 13.40
CA GLY A 26 -1.42 -5.06 13.00
C GLY A 26 -1.75 -3.62 12.60
N LYS A 27 -0.71 -2.78 12.49
CA LYS A 27 -0.84 -1.39 11.99
C LYS A 27 -1.46 -1.35 10.58
N LEU A 28 -1.07 -2.27 9.70
CA LEU A 28 -1.58 -2.36 8.33
C LEU A 28 -3.09 -2.59 8.27
N SER A 29 -3.65 -3.52 9.05
CA SER A 29 -5.10 -3.76 9.04
C SER A 29 -5.89 -2.59 9.62
N LYS A 30 -5.38 -1.90 10.64
CA LYS A 30 -6.01 -0.68 11.16
C LYS A 30 -6.08 0.41 10.09
N ILE A 31 -5.01 0.57 9.31
CA ILE A 31 -4.98 1.50 8.18
C ILE A 31 -5.95 1.07 7.09
N ILE A 32 -5.96 -0.20 6.68
CA ILE A 32 -6.89 -0.71 5.66
C ILE A 32 -8.35 -0.52 6.10
N ARG A 33 -8.71 -0.88 7.34
CA ARG A 33 -10.06 -0.67 7.89
C ARG A 33 -10.45 0.81 7.87
N LYS A 34 -9.53 1.70 8.24
CA LYS A 34 -9.74 3.15 8.16
C LYS A 34 -9.92 3.62 6.71
N PHE A 35 -9.16 3.07 5.79
CA PHE A 35 -9.22 3.45 4.37
C PHE A 35 -10.57 3.05 3.76
N LEU A 36 -11.06 1.85 4.08
CA LEU A 36 -12.36 1.33 3.65
C LEU A 36 -13.56 2.05 4.28
N THR A 37 -13.38 2.95 5.27
CA THR A 37 -14.48 3.84 5.72
C THR A 37 -14.58 5.12 4.88
N HIS A 38 -13.74 5.25 3.85
CA HIS A 38 -13.66 6.39 2.95
C HIS A 38 -13.64 7.74 3.68
N PRO A 39 -12.70 8.01 4.61
CA PRO A 39 -12.56 9.32 5.23
C PRO A 39 -12.30 10.41 4.17
N PRO A 40 -12.67 11.67 4.43
CA PRO A 40 -12.45 12.78 3.48
C PRO A 40 -10.95 13.03 3.19
N GLU A 41 -10.09 12.69 4.14
CA GLU A 41 -8.64 12.74 4.02
C GLU A 41 -7.96 11.82 5.03
N VAL A 42 -6.74 11.39 4.70
CA VAL A 42 -5.88 10.54 5.52
C VAL A 42 -4.48 11.14 5.61
N ARG A 43 -3.68 10.69 6.58
CA ARG A 43 -2.29 11.15 6.66
C ARG A 43 -1.47 10.55 5.53
N PHE A 44 -0.58 11.35 4.95
CA PHE A 44 0.34 10.89 3.92
C PHE A 44 1.17 9.70 4.40
N GLU A 45 1.60 9.71 5.65
CA GLU A 45 2.43 8.63 6.22
C GLU A 45 1.66 7.31 6.36
N GLU A 46 0.33 7.35 6.44
CA GLU A 46 -0.50 6.14 6.38
C GLU A 46 -0.57 5.59 4.94
N VAL A 47 -0.66 6.48 3.94
CA VAL A 47 -0.63 6.11 2.52
C VAL A 47 0.74 5.55 2.13
N GLU A 48 1.81 6.24 2.53
CA GLU A 48 3.19 5.81 2.30
C GLU A 48 3.45 4.44 2.94
N TYR A 49 3.00 4.24 4.19
CA TYR A 49 3.13 2.96 4.87
C TYR A 49 2.36 1.86 4.13
N LEU A 50 1.11 2.11 3.72
CA LEU A 50 0.32 1.16 2.93
C LEU A 50 1.07 0.79 1.64
N LEU A 51 1.53 1.77 0.87
CA LEU A 51 2.23 1.55 -0.39
C LEU A 51 3.49 0.69 -0.21
N LYS A 52 4.29 0.96 0.83
CA LYS A 52 5.50 0.17 1.15
C LYS A 52 5.17 -1.28 1.50
N GLU A 53 4.10 -1.53 2.24
CA GLU A 53 3.64 -2.90 2.55
C GLU A 53 3.15 -3.65 1.30
N PHE A 54 2.73 -2.94 0.25
CA PHE A 54 2.36 -3.47 -1.06
C PHE A 54 3.52 -3.45 -2.09
N GLY A 55 4.76 -3.24 -1.63
CA GLY A 55 5.95 -3.35 -2.47
C GLY A 55 6.29 -2.11 -3.31
N TYR A 56 5.61 -0.98 -3.07
CA TYR A 56 5.97 0.29 -3.69
C TYR A 56 7.11 0.98 -2.93
N ILE A 57 8.03 1.60 -3.67
CA ILE A 57 9.09 2.46 -3.13
C ILE A 57 8.92 3.88 -3.64
N GLU A 58 9.30 4.87 -2.83
CA GLU A 58 9.30 6.26 -3.28
C GLU A 58 10.53 6.52 -4.15
N ILE A 59 10.31 6.91 -5.40
CA ILE A 59 11.38 7.18 -6.38
C ILE A 59 11.64 8.68 -6.57
N ARG A 60 10.66 9.53 -6.22
CA ARG A 60 10.76 10.98 -6.42
C ARG A 60 9.81 11.74 -5.51
N SER A 61 10.32 12.80 -4.90
CA SER A 61 9.52 13.82 -4.22
C SER A 61 9.76 15.19 -4.85
N ARG A 62 8.69 15.89 -5.26
CA ARG A 62 8.75 17.30 -5.69
C ARG A 62 7.59 18.08 -5.10
N GLY A 63 7.89 18.94 -4.12
CA GLY A 63 6.87 19.73 -3.42
C GLY A 63 5.85 18.83 -2.74
N SER A 64 4.58 18.99 -3.08
CA SER A 64 3.51 18.14 -2.54
C SER A 64 3.39 16.78 -3.23
N HIS A 65 3.99 16.55 -4.40
CA HIS A 65 3.79 15.32 -5.17
C HIS A 65 4.89 14.32 -4.88
N HIS A 66 4.50 13.15 -4.40
CA HIS A 66 5.37 12.01 -4.14
C HIS A 66 5.06 10.91 -5.15
N THR A 67 6.08 10.39 -5.83
CA THR A 67 5.94 9.34 -6.85
C THR A 67 6.49 8.04 -6.31
N PHE A 68 5.70 6.99 -6.46
CA PHE A 68 5.98 5.64 -6.02
C PHE A 68 5.99 4.68 -7.21
N GLU A 69 6.87 3.67 -7.16
CA GLU A 69 7.00 2.63 -8.18
C GLU A 69 7.12 1.26 -7.51
N ASN A 70 6.51 0.22 -8.10
CA ASN A 70 6.69 -1.17 -7.65
C ASN A 70 7.61 -1.97 -8.60
N ALA A 71 7.87 -3.24 -8.29
CA ALA A 71 8.75 -4.10 -9.10
C ALA A 71 8.19 -4.42 -10.50
N ASP A 72 6.87 -4.27 -10.69
CA ASP A 72 6.19 -4.49 -11.97
C ASP A 72 6.23 -3.24 -12.87
N GLY A 73 6.78 -2.13 -12.37
CA GLY A 73 6.86 -0.85 -13.07
C GLY A 73 5.59 0.01 -12.98
N ASP A 74 4.63 -0.35 -12.12
CA ASP A 74 3.46 0.48 -11.85
C ASP A 74 3.88 1.73 -11.09
N VAL A 75 3.48 2.90 -11.61
CA VAL A 75 3.83 4.20 -11.03
C VAL A 75 2.58 4.92 -10.51
N ILE A 76 2.64 5.41 -9.28
CA ILE A 76 1.57 6.18 -8.63
C ILE A 76 2.12 7.53 -8.15
N VAL A 77 1.34 8.60 -8.34
CA VAL A 77 1.64 9.91 -7.76
C VAL A 77 0.64 10.24 -6.67
N ILE A 78 1.15 10.53 -5.46
CA ILE A 78 0.37 10.89 -4.28
C ILE A 78 0.63 12.36 -3.90
N PRO A 79 -0.36 13.25 -4.08
CA PRO A 79 -0.24 14.64 -3.66
C PRO A 79 -0.58 14.84 -2.18
N LYS A 80 0.27 15.62 -1.49
CA LYS A 80 0.06 16.14 -0.14
C LYS A 80 -0.74 17.44 -0.17
N LYS A 81 -1.91 17.45 0.45
CA LYS A 81 -2.64 18.66 0.85
C LYS A 81 -2.10 19.18 2.19
N GLY A 82 -1.75 20.46 2.24
CA GLY A 82 -1.25 21.11 3.47
C GLY A 82 0.02 20.46 4.04
N GLY A 83 0.80 19.76 3.20
CA GLY A 83 2.03 19.07 3.57
C GLY A 83 1.87 17.75 4.35
N LYS A 84 0.66 17.35 4.75
CA LYS A 84 0.45 16.19 5.64
C LYS A 84 -0.70 15.26 5.25
N MET A 85 -1.67 15.74 4.47
CA MET A 85 -2.90 15.00 4.22
C MET A 85 -3.02 14.56 2.76
N VAL A 86 -3.75 13.49 2.49
CA VAL A 86 -4.09 13.00 1.16
C VAL A 86 -5.61 12.96 1.03
N LYS A 87 -6.15 13.44 -0.10
CA LYS A 87 -7.60 13.52 -0.32
C LYS A 87 -8.24 12.16 -0.62
N ARG A 88 -9.52 12.02 -0.25
CA ARG A 88 -10.35 10.83 -0.52
C ARG A 88 -10.26 10.33 -1.95
N THR A 89 -10.20 11.21 -2.94
CA THR A 89 -10.11 10.82 -4.36
C THR A 89 -8.89 9.95 -4.65
N TYR A 90 -7.74 10.25 -4.06
CA TYR A 90 -6.53 9.42 -4.20
C TYR A 90 -6.63 8.15 -3.35
N LEU A 91 -7.30 8.21 -2.21
CA LEU A 91 -7.59 7.04 -1.39
C LEU A 91 -8.46 6.02 -2.16
N GLU A 92 -9.52 6.46 -2.82
CA GLU A 92 -10.39 5.59 -3.63
C GLU A 92 -9.65 4.96 -4.81
N GLN A 93 -8.73 5.71 -5.43
CA GLN A 93 -7.85 5.16 -6.47
C GLN A 93 -6.94 4.06 -5.90
N LEU A 94 -6.34 4.29 -4.73
CA LEU A 94 -5.50 3.30 -4.05
C LEU A 94 -6.27 2.05 -3.65
N ILE A 95 -7.49 2.19 -3.12
CA ILE A 95 -8.34 1.05 -2.73
C ILE A 95 -8.61 0.13 -3.93
N LYS A 96 -8.93 0.72 -5.09
CA LYS A 96 -9.17 -0.03 -6.33
C LYS A 96 -7.88 -0.66 -6.86
N LEU A 97 -6.80 0.10 -6.93
CA LEU A 97 -5.53 -0.36 -7.45
C LEU A 97 -4.96 -1.53 -6.65
N LEU A 98 -5.06 -1.45 -5.32
CA LEU A 98 -4.55 -2.46 -4.40
C LEU A 98 -5.58 -3.57 -4.09
N ASN A 99 -6.76 -3.52 -4.73
CA ASN A 99 -7.85 -4.47 -4.55
C ASN A 99 -8.21 -4.73 -3.08
N LEU A 100 -8.42 -3.64 -2.31
CA LEU A 100 -8.69 -3.71 -0.87
C LEU A 100 -10.16 -3.98 -0.53
N GLU A 101 -11.07 -3.75 -1.48
CA GLU A 101 -12.49 -4.10 -1.37
C GLU A 101 -12.67 -5.59 -1.72
N SER A 102 -13.38 -6.32 -0.86
CA SER A 102 -13.69 -7.75 -1.01
C SER A 102 -15.13 -7.96 -1.47
#